data_AF-A0A2S5LAI4-F1
#
_entry.id   AF-A0A2S5LAI4-F1
#
_cell.length_a   1.000
_cell.length_b   1.000
_cell.length_c   1.000
_cell.angle_alpha   90.00
_cell.angle_beta   90.00
_cell.angle_gamma   90.00
#
_symmetry.space_group_name_H-M   'P 1'
#
loop_
_entity.id
_entity.type
_entity.pdbx_description
1 polymer ?
#
loop_
_entity_poly.entity_id
_entity_poly.type
_entity_poly.pdbx_seq_one_letter_code
_entity_poly.pdbx_strand_id
1 'polypeptide(L)'
;MPFLTQADYDALLAACDVNFVRGEDSWVRAIWAEKPFIWQPYFQEENTHIKKLNAFLDMLYADFEAKKTVYQAHSDWVEAELSPATWQDYLNQLPYIAEYTSQQSQKLTKQADLATKLVDFCNKVA
;
A
#
# COMPACT_ATOMS: atom_id res chain seq x y z
N MET A 1 -5.01 21.04 3.34
CA MET A 1 -5.88 20.43 4.38
C MET A 1 -5.21 20.58 5.74
N PRO A 2 -5.96 20.64 6.86
CA PRO A 2 -5.41 20.60 8.21
C PRO A 2 -4.91 19.19 8.57
N PHE A 3 -4.21 19.07 9.70
CA PHE A 3 -3.95 17.77 10.33
C PHE A 3 -5.28 17.17 10.82
N LEU A 4 -5.48 15.88 10.57
CA LEU A 4 -6.74 15.18 10.81
C LEU A 4 -6.64 14.24 12.01
N THR A 5 -7.79 13.87 12.58
CA THR A 5 -7.85 12.69 13.43
C THR A 5 -7.62 11.42 12.61
N GLN A 6 -7.28 10.30 13.24
CA GLN A 6 -7.04 9.05 12.50
C GLN A 6 -8.30 8.57 11.77
N ALA A 7 -9.49 8.71 12.38
CA ALA A 7 -10.75 8.34 11.75
C ALA A 7 -11.09 9.21 10.52
N ASP A 8 -10.83 10.52 10.62
CA ASP A 8 -11.02 11.43 9.47
C ASP A 8 -9.99 11.17 8.36
N TYR A 9 -8.78 10.74 8.73
CA TYR A 9 -7.77 10.31 7.77
C TYR A 9 -8.21 9.04 7.02
N ASP A 10 -8.83 8.08 7.69
CA ASP A 10 -9.41 6.90 7.03
C ASP A 10 -10.52 7.27 6.05
N ALA A 11 -11.39 8.20 6.45
CA ALA A 11 -12.45 8.72 5.59
C ALA A 11 -11.87 9.42 4.35
N LEU A 12 -10.76 10.16 4.52
CA LEU A 12 -10.03 10.76 3.42
C LEU A 12 -9.48 9.70 2.46
N LEU A 13 -8.82 8.65 2.97
CA LEU A 13 -8.28 7.57 2.14
C LEU A 13 -9.36 6.89 1.30
N ALA A 14 -10.54 6.67 1.90
CA ALA A 14 -11.68 6.06 1.22
C ALA A 14 -12.29 6.96 0.12
N ALA A 15 -12.19 8.28 0.28
CA ALA A 15 -12.72 9.26 -0.67
C ALA A 15 -11.82 9.49 -1.89
N CYS A 16 -10.52 9.17 -1.80
CA CYS A 16 -9.56 9.34 -2.88
C CYS A 16 -9.58 8.17 -3.89
N ASP A 17 -9.21 8.45 -5.14
CA ASP A 17 -9.01 7.43 -6.18
C ASP A 17 -7.61 6.82 -6.13
N VAL A 18 -6.59 7.60 -5.76
CA VAL A 18 -5.22 7.14 -5.51
C VAL A 18 -4.64 7.83 -4.29
N ASN A 19 -4.03 7.06 -3.39
CA ASN A 19 -3.45 7.58 -2.15
C ASN A 19 -1.91 7.47 -2.17
N PHE A 20 -1.20 8.59 -1.96
CA PHE A 20 0.24 8.55 -1.70
C PHE A 20 0.47 8.53 -0.19
N VAL A 21 1.04 7.45 0.31
CA VAL A 21 1.17 7.18 1.76
C VAL A 21 2.61 6.83 2.11
N ARG A 22 2.95 6.92 3.40
CA ARG A 22 4.34 6.71 3.86
C ARG A 22 4.43 5.98 5.18
N GLY A 23 5.64 5.51 5.50
CA GLY A 23 5.91 4.84 6.76
C GLY A 23 5.08 3.56 6.92
N GLU A 24 4.60 3.29 8.13
CA GLU A 24 3.95 2.01 8.44
C GLU A 24 2.44 2.14 8.65
N ASP A 25 1.99 3.05 9.53
CA ASP A 25 0.57 3.17 9.86
C ASP A 25 -0.26 3.55 8.62
N SER A 26 0.06 4.66 7.95
CA SER A 26 -0.71 5.11 6.79
C SER A 26 -0.67 4.16 5.59
N TRP A 27 0.37 3.32 5.50
CA TRP A 27 0.47 2.24 4.52
C TRP A 27 -0.55 1.13 4.81
N VAL A 28 -0.62 0.67 6.06
CA VAL A 28 -1.63 -0.31 6.48
C VAL A 28 -3.04 0.26 6.33
N ARG A 29 -3.25 1.54 6.68
CA ARG A 29 -4.54 2.22 6.47
C ARG A 29 -4.95 2.25 4.99
N ALA A 30 -4.01 2.47 4.06
CA ALA A 30 -4.29 2.47 2.63
C ALA A 30 -4.70 1.08 2.11
N ILE A 31 -4.10 0.00 2.62
CA ILE A 31 -4.54 -1.36 2.33
C ILE A 31 -6.00 -1.54 2.79
N TRP A 32 -6.35 -1.11 4.00
CA TRP A 32 -7.72 -1.20 4.51
C TRP A 32 -8.73 -0.31 3.77
N ALA A 33 -8.28 0.77 3.14
CA ALA A 33 -9.13 1.60 2.30
C ALA A 33 -9.50 0.92 0.96
N GLU A 34 -8.79 -0.15 0.57
CA GLU A 34 -9.02 -0.91 -0.67
C GLU A 34 -8.94 -0.07 -1.95
N LYS A 35 -8.26 1.08 -1.88
CA LYS A 35 -8.01 1.99 -3.00
C LYS A 35 -6.58 1.83 -3.51
N PRO A 36 -6.30 2.08 -4.80
CA PRO A 36 -4.95 2.25 -5.30
C PRO A 36 -4.11 3.18 -4.42
N PHE A 37 -2.86 2.81 -4.20
CA PHE A 37 -1.93 3.65 -3.47
C PHE A 37 -0.49 3.50 -3.97
N ILE A 38 0.33 4.51 -3.67
CA ILE A 38 1.78 4.48 -3.82
C ILE A 38 2.40 4.60 -2.43
N TRP A 39 3.18 3.59 -2.03
CA TRP A 39 3.84 3.55 -0.73
C TRP A 39 5.28 4.05 -0.78
N GLN A 40 5.59 5.02 0.09
CA GLN A 40 6.95 5.48 0.36
C GLN A 40 7.44 4.96 1.72
N PRO A 41 8.23 3.87 1.77
CA PRO A 41 8.89 3.44 3.01
C PRO A 41 9.88 4.50 3.49
N TYR A 42 10.15 4.53 4.80
CA TYR A 42 11.22 5.38 5.33
C TYR A 42 12.57 4.93 4.78
N PHE A 43 13.42 5.90 4.42
CA PHE A 43 14.80 5.62 4.00
C PHE A 43 15.53 4.86 5.11
N GLN A 44 16.24 3.81 4.71
CA GLN A 44 17.08 3.01 5.58
C GLN A 44 18.42 2.78 4.91
N GLU A 45 19.48 2.72 5.71
CA GLU A 45 20.83 2.39 5.27
C GLU A 45 20.85 1.06 4.48
N GLU A 46 21.87 0.91 3.62
CA GLU A 46 22.06 -0.26 2.75
C GLU A 46 20.89 -0.57 1.79
N ASN A 47 20.06 0.42 1.46
CA ASN A 47 18.91 0.27 0.56
C ASN A 47 17.90 -0.80 1.01
N THR A 48 17.84 -1.09 2.31
CA THR A 48 16.90 -2.10 2.87
C THR A 48 15.43 -1.71 2.68
N HIS A 49 15.14 -0.42 2.58
CA HIS A 49 13.82 0.12 2.25
C HIS A 49 13.34 -0.30 0.85
N ILE A 50 14.23 -0.41 -0.14
CA ILE A 50 13.90 -0.91 -1.49
C ILE A 50 13.58 -2.40 -1.46
N LYS A 51 14.32 -3.19 -0.68
CA LYS A 51 14.03 -4.63 -0.50
C LYS A 51 12.65 -4.85 0.10
N LYS A 52 12.28 -4.04 1.11
CA LYS A 52 10.93 -4.07 1.72
C LYS A 52 9.84 -3.68 0.72
N LEU A 53 10.06 -2.63 -0.06
CA LEU A 53 9.13 -2.20 -1.10
C LEU A 53 8.89 -3.32 -2.11
N ASN A 54 9.95 -3.89 -2.67
CA ASN A 54 9.83 -4.96 -3.68
C ASN A 54 9.14 -6.19 -3.12
N ALA A 55 9.50 -6.63 -1.90
CA ALA A 55 8.85 -7.77 -1.26
C ALA A 55 7.34 -7.53 -1.05
N PHE A 56 6.96 -6.30 -0.68
CA PHE A 56 5.55 -5.95 -0.56
C PHE A 56 4.83 -5.94 -1.92
N LEU A 57 5.44 -5.36 -2.95
CA LEU A 57 4.87 -5.33 -4.29
C LEU A 57 4.74 -6.73 -4.90
N ASP A 58 5.71 -7.61 -4.63
CA ASP A 58 5.62 -9.03 -5.00
C ASP A 58 4.46 -9.71 -4.29
N MET A 59 4.31 -9.49 -2.98
CA MET A 59 3.20 -10.06 -2.22
C MET A 59 1.84 -9.62 -2.76
N LEU A 60 1.69 -8.33 -3.13
CA LEU A 60 0.40 -7.79 -3.51
C LEU A 60 0.10 -7.94 -5.01
N TYR A 61 1.09 -7.78 -5.90
CA TYR A 61 0.91 -7.62 -7.34
C TYR A 61 1.68 -8.60 -8.23
N ALA A 62 2.38 -9.62 -7.69
CA ALA A 62 3.18 -10.54 -8.52
C ALA A 62 2.40 -11.20 -9.67
N ASP A 63 1.12 -11.50 -9.45
CA ASP A 63 0.22 -12.15 -10.42
C ASP A 63 -0.64 -11.15 -11.20
N PHE A 64 -0.41 -9.85 -11.05
CA PHE A 64 -1.16 -8.82 -11.78
C PHE A 64 -0.58 -8.60 -13.18
N GLU A 65 -1.45 -8.46 -14.19
CA GLU A 65 -1.00 -8.26 -15.58
C GLU A 65 -0.22 -6.95 -15.77
N ALA A 66 -0.74 -5.84 -15.22
CA ALA A 66 -0.09 -4.53 -15.28
C ALA A 66 0.89 -4.29 -14.13
N LYS A 67 1.46 -5.35 -13.53
CA LYS A 67 2.37 -5.24 -12.39
C LYS A 67 3.55 -4.30 -12.67
N LYS A 68 4.14 -4.35 -13.87
CA LYS A 68 5.28 -3.49 -14.25
C LYS A 68 4.95 -2.01 -14.07
N THR A 69 3.75 -1.59 -14.43
CA THR A 69 3.27 -0.21 -14.26
C THR A 69 3.22 0.18 -12.78
N VAL A 70 2.76 -0.73 -11.93
CA VAL A 70 2.70 -0.52 -10.47
C VAL A 70 4.11 -0.46 -9.86
N TYR A 71 5.00 -1.38 -10.23
CA TYR A 71 6.40 -1.36 -9.76
C TYR A 71 7.11 -0.08 -10.17
N GLN A 72 6.96 0.33 -11.44
CA GLN A 72 7.64 1.53 -11.95
C GLN A 72 7.15 2.79 -11.22
N ALA A 73 5.84 2.97 -11.06
CA ALA A 73 5.30 4.13 -10.35
C ALA A 73 5.77 4.21 -8.89
N HIS A 74 5.91 3.07 -8.21
CA HIS A 74 6.47 3.02 -6.85
C HIS A 74 7.97 3.33 -6.82
N SER A 75 8.74 2.73 -7.72
CA SER A 75 10.19 2.97 -7.82
C SER A 75 10.47 4.43 -8.09
N ASP A 76 9.86 5.00 -9.13
CA ASP A 76 10.07 6.39 -9.51
C ASP A 76 9.65 7.35 -8.39
N TRP A 77 8.58 7.03 -7.65
CA TRP A 77 8.16 7.84 -6.52
C TRP A 77 9.19 7.83 -5.38
N VAL A 78 9.74 6.66 -5.05
CA VAL A 78 10.75 6.52 -3.99
C VAL A 78 12.06 7.19 -4.36
N GLU A 79 12.44 7.14 -5.63
CA GLU A 79 13.64 7.78 -6.18
C GLU A 79 13.46 9.28 -6.43
N ALA A 80 12.23 9.80 -6.26
CA ALA A 80 11.84 11.18 -6.57
C ALA A 80 12.00 11.55 -8.06
N GLU A 81 11.77 10.56 -8.95
CA GLU A 81 11.92 10.65 -10.40
C GLU A 81 10.60 10.37 -11.17
N LEU A 82 9.44 10.38 -10.49
CA LEU A 82 8.14 10.09 -11.12
C LEU A 82 7.85 11.01 -12.30
N SER A 83 7.97 10.43 -13.50
CA SER A 83 7.78 11.15 -14.75
C SER A 83 6.29 11.29 -15.13
N PRO A 84 5.90 12.33 -15.89
CA PRO A 84 4.54 12.44 -16.42
C PRO A 84 4.14 11.23 -17.28
N ALA A 85 5.09 10.60 -17.98
CA ALA A 85 4.83 9.42 -18.81
C ALA A 85 4.50 8.19 -17.94
N THR A 86 5.34 7.89 -16.93
CA THR A 86 5.07 6.81 -15.96
C THR A 86 3.72 7.02 -15.28
N TRP A 87 3.44 8.25 -14.86
CA TRP A 87 2.17 8.55 -14.20
C TRP A 87 0.97 8.40 -15.14
N GLN A 88 1.08 8.84 -16.39
CA GLN A 88 0.02 8.65 -17.38
C GLN A 88 -0.24 7.17 -17.65
N ASP A 89 0.80 6.34 -17.72
CA ASP A 89 0.67 4.89 -17.88
C ASP A 89 -0.03 4.25 -16.68
N TYR A 90 0.28 4.70 -15.47
CA TYR A 90 -0.42 4.29 -14.25
C TYR A 90 -1.90 4.67 -14.30
N LEU A 91 -2.22 5.91 -14.68
CA LEU A 91 -3.61 6.38 -14.81
C LEU A 91 -4.39 5.62 -15.89
N ASN A 92 -3.76 5.27 -17.01
CA ASN A 92 -4.38 4.47 -18.07
C ASN A 92 -4.77 3.06 -17.58
N GLN A 93 -4.06 2.53 -16.58
CA GLN A 93 -4.31 1.22 -15.97
C GLN A 93 -5.12 1.32 -14.66
N LEU A 94 -5.46 2.53 -14.22
CA LEU A 94 -6.04 2.78 -12.90
C LEU A 94 -7.29 1.95 -12.60
N PRO A 95 -8.27 1.76 -13.51
CA PRO A 95 -9.43 0.93 -13.22
C PRO A 95 -9.07 -0.52 -12.87
N TYR A 96 -8.12 -1.10 -13.60
CA TYR A 96 -7.65 -2.48 -13.38
C TYR A 96 -6.80 -2.58 -12.11
N ILE A 97 -5.96 -1.56 -11.85
CA ILE A 97 -5.19 -1.47 -10.60
C ILE A 97 -6.15 -1.38 -9.41
N ALA A 98 -7.20 -0.56 -9.49
CA ALA A 98 -8.19 -0.39 -8.42
C ALA A 98 -8.92 -1.69 -8.09
N GLU A 99 -9.43 -2.38 -9.12
CA GLU A 99 -10.09 -3.66 -8.93
C GLU A 99 -9.16 -4.68 -8.27
N TYR A 100 -7.93 -4.82 -8.80
CA TYR A 100 -6.97 -5.78 -8.27
C TYR A 100 -6.52 -5.43 -6.84
N THR A 101 -6.28 -4.15 -6.55
CA THR A 101 -5.89 -3.67 -5.21
C THR A 101 -6.97 -3.99 -4.19
N SER A 102 -8.24 -3.73 -4.53
CA SER A 102 -9.37 -4.06 -3.64
C SER A 102 -9.45 -5.56 -3.39
N GLN A 103 -9.37 -6.40 -4.44
CA GLN A 103 -9.41 -7.86 -4.29
C GLN A 103 -8.30 -8.40 -3.38
N GLN A 104 -7.07 -7.89 -3.51
CA GLN A 104 -5.95 -8.35 -2.67
C GLN A 104 -6.05 -7.83 -1.24
N SER A 105 -6.49 -6.59 -1.07
CA SER A 105 -6.73 -5.99 0.25
C SER A 105 -7.79 -6.78 1.02
N GLN A 106 -8.89 -7.17 0.36
CA GLN A 106 -9.93 -8.02 0.94
C GLN A 106 -9.43 -9.42 1.35
N LYS A 107 -8.42 -9.96 0.66
CA LYS A 107 -7.79 -11.23 1.08
C LYS A 107 -6.98 -11.05 2.36
N LEU A 108 -6.28 -9.91 2.50
CA LEU A 108 -5.50 -9.59 3.68
C LEU A 108 -6.39 -9.34 4.90
N THR A 109 -7.50 -8.62 4.74
CA THR A 109 -8.43 -8.30 5.84
C THR A 109 -9.22 -9.51 6.36
N LYS A 110 -9.28 -10.61 5.62
CA LYS A 110 -9.87 -11.89 6.08
C LYS A 110 -9.02 -12.64 7.10
N GLN A 111 -7.75 -12.28 7.26
CA GLN A 111 -6.88 -12.90 8.25
C GLN A 111 -7.25 -12.40 9.66
N ALA A 112 -7.10 -13.27 10.67
CA ALA A 112 -7.20 -12.81 12.06
C ALA A 112 -6.20 -11.67 12.31
N ASP A 113 -6.69 -10.59 12.90
CA ASP A 113 -5.91 -9.40 13.17
C ASP A 113 -4.82 -9.67 14.22
N LEU A 114 -3.86 -8.75 14.29
CA LEU A 114 -2.71 -8.88 15.17
C LEU A 114 -3.11 -8.94 16.66
N ALA A 115 -4.12 -8.17 17.09
CA ALA A 115 -4.54 -8.14 18.49
C ALA A 115 -5.20 -9.47 18.88
N THR A 116 -6.06 -10.01 18.03
CA THR A 116 -6.65 -11.35 18.21
C THR A 116 -5.56 -12.41 18.33
N LYS A 117 -4.59 -12.44 17.40
CA LYS A 117 -3.46 -13.39 17.45
C LYS A 117 -2.59 -13.22 18.70
N LEU A 118 -2.42 -11.98 19.18
CA LEU A 118 -1.63 -11.68 20.37
C LEU A 118 -2.33 -12.17 21.64
N VAL A 119 -3.64 -12.00 21.75
CA VAL A 119 -4.44 -12.55 22.86
C VAL A 119 -4.33 -14.08 22.89
N ASP A 120 -4.50 -14.72 21.73
CA ASP A 120 -4.35 -16.18 21.61
C ASP A 120 -2.96 -16.67 22.02
N PHE A 121 -1.92 -15.92 21.66
CA PHE A 121 -0.54 -16.23 22.06
C PHE A 121 -0.38 -16.13 23.58
N CYS A 122 -0.82 -15.03 24.21
CA CYS A 122 -0.74 -14.85 25.65
C CYS A 122 -1.49 -15.95 26.42
N ASN A 123 -2.66 -16.38 25.93
CA ASN A 123 -3.44 -17.45 26.54
C ASN A 123 -2.80 -18.84 26.41
N LYS A 124 -1.89 -19.06 25.45
CA LYS A 124 -1.16 -20.33 25.27
C LYS A 124 0.16 -20.41 26.02
N VAL A 125 0.73 -19.25 26.37
CA VAL A 125 2.02 -19.14 27.09
C VAL A 125 1.80 -19.08 28.61
N ALA A 126 0.60 -18.70 29.06
CA ALA A 126 0.16 -18.79 30.45
C ALA A 126 -0.21 -20.23 30.82
#